data_AF-A0A3B0YF14-F1
#
_entry.id   AF-A0A3B0YF14-F1
#
_cell.length_a   1.000
_cell.length_b   1.000
_cell.length_c   1.000
_cell.angle_alpha   90.00
_cell.angle_beta   90.00
_cell.angle_gamma   90.00
#
_symmetry.space_group_name_H-M   'P 1'
#
loop_
_entity.id
_entity.type
_entity.pdbx_description
1 polymer ?
#
loop_
_entity_poly.entity_id
_entity_poly.type
_entity_poly.pdbx_seq_one_letter_code
_entity_poly.pdbx_strand_id
1 'polypeptide(L)'
;MSRIQYFNYNEKGRDYICSDIHGHFYLLEDKLKAVNFNKSLDRLFCLGDLIDRSDDSVLVLDYLKEPWFYSIIGNHEIMLIDACEEDNPDVKRQWYFWGGDWAEDLSDEELD
;
A
#
# COMPACT_ATOMS: atom_id res chain seq x y z
N MET A 1 -17.61 -5.53 2.86
CA MET A 1 -16.90 -5.02 4.07
C MET A 1 -17.45 -3.65 4.44
N SER A 2 -17.29 -3.21 5.70
CA SER A 2 -17.64 -1.83 6.10
C SER A 2 -16.68 -0.84 5.44
N ARG A 3 -17.19 0.28 4.93
CA ARG A 3 -16.36 1.38 4.38
C ARG A 3 -15.61 2.16 5.46
N ILE A 4 -15.95 1.94 6.73
CA ILE A 4 -15.36 2.63 7.87
C ILE A 4 -14.96 1.59 8.91
N GLN A 5 -13.73 1.69 9.39
CA GLN A 5 -13.20 0.90 10.48
C GLN A 5 -12.80 1.82 11.64
N TYR A 6 -13.13 1.41 12.86
CA TYR A 6 -12.81 2.14 14.08
C TYR A 6 -11.75 1.38 14.88
N PHE A 7 -10.84 2.13 15.48
CA PHE A 7 -9.80 1.59 16.33
C PHE A 7 -9.86 2.25 17.70
N ASN A 8 -9.76 1.43 18.75
CA ASN A 8 -9.53 1.95 20.09
C ASN A 8 -8.10 2.53 20.18
N TYR A 9 -7.89 3.35 21.22
CA TYR A 9 -6.58 3.89 21.54
C TYR A 9 -5.54 2.78 21.72
N ASN A 10 -4.33 3.00 21.22
CA ASN A 10 -3.23 2.08 21.43
C ASN A 10 -2.63 2.29 22.83
N GLU A 11 -3.10 1.52 23.81
CA GLU A 11 -2.61 1.64 25.19
C GLU A 11 -1.17 1.16 25.39
N LYS A 12 -0.63 0.38 24.46
CA LYS A 12 0.66 -0.34 24.64
C LYS A 12 1.78 0.19 23.77
N GLY A 13 1.47 0.93 22.72
CA GLY A 13 2.44 1.49 21.79
C GLY A 13 1.98 2.81 21.19
N ARG A 14 2.56 3.16 20.06
CA ARG A 14 2.34 4.42 19.35
C ARG A 14 1.64 4.14 18.03
N ASP A 15 0.78 5.08 17.65
CA ASP A 15 0.18 5.09 16.32
C ASP A 15 0.93 6.08 15.44
N TYR A 16 1.41 5.59 14.31
CA TYR A 16 2.08 6.37 13.29
C TYR A 16 1.16 6.56 12.10
N ILE A 17 1.29 7.71 11.44
CA ILE A 17 0.58 8.00 10.19
C ILE A 17 1.61 8.23 9.11
N CYS A 18 1.42 7.61 7.95
CA CYS A 18 2.25 7.77 6.79
C CYS A 18 1.38 8.14 5.59
N SER A 19 1.74 9.19 4.88
CA SER A 19 1.22 9.42 3.52
C SER A 19 1.96 8.53 2.52
N ASP A 20 1.54 8.63 1.27
CA ASP A 20 2.04 8.03 0.03
C ASP A 20 3.40 7.32 0.18
N ILE A 21 3.38 5.99 0.05
CA ILE A 21 4.60 5.16 0.08
C ILE A 21 5.12 4.93 -1.34
N HIS A 22 4.22 4.78 -2.32
CA HIS A 22 4.56 4.60 -3.73
C HIS A 22 5.67 3.56 -3.97
N GLY A 23 5.50 2.36 -3.42
CA GLY A 23 6.43 1.25 -3.57
C GLY A 23 7.83 1.50 -2.99
N HIS A 24 8.08 2.55 -2.19
CA HIS A 24 9.39 2.80 -1.59
C HIS A 24 9.59 2.01 -0.30
N PHE A 25 9.52 0.68 -0.38
CA PHE A 25 9.57 -0.24 0.76
C PHE A 25 10.79 -0.02 1.67
N TYR A 26 11.99 0.04 1.09
CA TYR A 26 13.22 0.18 1.89
C TYR A 26 13.30 1.54 2.59
N LEU A 27 12.78 2.60 1.96
CA LEU A 27 12.68 3.91 2.60
C LEU A 27 11.74 3.85 3.80
N LEU A 28 10.59 3.19 3.65
CA LEU A 28 9.64 3.00 4.75
C LEU A 28 10.30 2.25 5.91
N GLU A 29 10.98 1.12 5.66
CA GLU A 29 11.68 0.35 6.70
C GLU A 29 12.77 1.18 7.40
N ASP A 30 13.52 1.99 6.65
CA ASP A 30 14.51 2.92 7.24
C ASP A 30 13.85 3.97 8.15
N LYS A 31 12.69 4.51 7.77
CA LYS A 31 11.94 5.45 8.61
C LYS A 31 11.37 4.79 9.86
N LEU A 32 10.82 3.58 9.73
CA LEU A 32 10.33 2.80 10.87
C LEU A 32 11.45 2.48 11.85
N LYS A 33 12.62 2.08 11.33
CA LYS A 33 13.82 1.87 12.15
C LYS A 33 14.28 3.15 12.85
N ALA A 34 14.29 4.29 12.16
CA ALA A 34 14.74 5.57 12.72
C ALA A 34 13.87 6.04 13.90
N VAL A 35 12.58 5.68 13.93
CA VAL A 35 11.67 6.00 15.05
C VAL A 35 11.59 4.89 16.11
N ASN A 36 12.43 3.85 15.98
CA ASN A 36 12.39 2.63 16.79
C ASN A 36 10.98 2.02 16.83
N PHE A 37 10.37 1.84 15.65
CA PHE A 37 9.04 1.24 15.52
C PHE A 37 9.05 -0.20 16.05
N ASN A 38 8.10 -0.53 16.90
CA ASN A 38 7.93 -1.85 17.49
C ASN A 38 6.73 -2.56 16.86
N LYS A 39 6.98 -3.48 15.93
CA LYS A 39 5.93 -4.25 15.22
C LYS A 39 5.00 -5.08 16.15
N SER A 40 5.35 -5.26 17.43
CA SER A 40 4.50 -5.93 18.42
C SER A 40 3.63 -4.99 19.26
N LEU A 41 3.88 -3.67 19.24
CA LEU A 41 3.20 -2.69 20.09
C LEU A 41 2.65 -1.49 19.30
N ASP A 42 3.40 -1.01 18.32
CA ASP A 42 3.06 0.16 17.52
C ASP A 42 2.15 -0.23 16.34
N ARG A 43 1.41 0.74 15.81
CA ARG A 43 0.59 0.59 14.61
C ARG A 43 0.97 1.65 13.58
N LEU A 44 0.91 1.30 12.30
CA LEU A 44 1.11 2.20 11.18
C LEU A 44 -0.20 2.33 10.38
N PHE A 45 -0.66 3.56 10.21
CA PHE A 45 -1.83 3.91 9.41
C PHE A 45 -1.39 4.69 8.17
N CYS A 46 -1.56 4.08 7.00
CA CYS A 46 -1.26 4.67 5.72
C CYS A 46 -2.50 5.35 5.12
N LEU A 47 -2.28 6.48 4.44
CA LEU A 47 -3.34 7.28 3.83
C LEU A 47 -3.67 6.85 2.39
N GLY A 48 -3.28 5.63 1.99
CA GLY A 48 -3.36 5.13 0.61
C GLY A 48 -2.07 5.34 -0.17
N ASP A 49 -2.13 5.07 -1.47
CA ASP A 49 -1.02 5.23 -2.43
C ASP A 49 0.23 4.46 -1.96
N LEU A 50 0.01 3.17 -1.71
CA LEU A 50 1.03 2.21 -1.28
C LEU A 50 1.91 1.77 -2.43
N ILE A 51 1.33 1.64 -3.63
CA ILE A 51 1.96 1.10 -4.83
C ILE A 51 2.31 2.18 -5.85
N ASP A 52 2.88 1.74 -6.96
CA ASP A 52 3.30 2.50 -8.14
C ASP A 52 4.54 3.36 -7.91
N ARG A 53 5.20 3.76 -9.00
CA ARG A 53 6.38 4.64 -9.06
C ARG A 53 7.68 4.05 -8.51
N SER A 54 7.65 2.83 -7.97
CA SER A 54 8.82 2.06 -7.51
C SER A 54 8.54 0.56 -7.65
N ASP A 55 9.60 -0.20 -7.95
CA ASP A 55 9.55 -1.64 -8.23
C ASP A 55 9.20 -2.48 -6.98
N ASP A 56 9.40 -1.95 -5.77
CA ASP A 56 9.15 -2.68 -4.53
C ASP A 56 7.69 -2.63 -4.06
N SER A 57 6.74 -2.30 -4.94
CA SER A 57 5.30 -2.19 -4.63
C SER A 57 4.73 -3.48 -4.02
N VAL A 58 5.12 -4.65 -4.53
CA VAL A 58 4.73 -5.96 -3.97
C VAL A 58 5.13 -6.10 -2.50
N LEU A 59 6.33 -5.64 -2.14
CA LEU A 59 6.83 -5.73 -0.76
C LEU A 59 6.03 -4.84 0.19
N VAL A 60 5.54 -3.69 -0.28
CA VAL A 60 4.64 -2.83 0.51
C VAL A 60 3.28 -3.51 0.69
N LEU A 61 2.73 -4.13 -0.35
CA LEU A 61 1.46 -4.85 -0.27
C LEU A 61 1.51 -6.02 0.71
N ASP A 62 2.65 -6.69 0.85
CA ASP A 62 2.82 -7.75 1.85
C ASP A 62 2.58 -7.26 3.29
N TYR A 63 2.78 -5.98 3.59
CA TYR A 63 2.44 -5.42 4.90
C TYR A 63 0.94 -5.38 5.18
N LEU A 64 0.07 -5.42 4.18
CA LEU A 64 -1.38 -5.54 4.42
C LEU A 64 -1.76 -6.83 5.16
N LYS A 65 -0.87 -7.84 5.17
CA LYS A 65 -1.04 -9.11 5.91
C LYS A 65 -0.62 -8.98 7.38
N GLU A 66 0.05 -7.90 7.74
CA GLU A 66 0.60 -7.69 9.08
C GLU A 66 -0.43 -7.04 10.03
N PRO A 67 -0.52 -7.48 11.29
CA PRO A 67 -1.54 -6.99 12.23
C PRO A 67 -1.31 -5.56 12.73
N TRP A 68 -0.14 -4.98 12.44
CA TRP A 68 0.27 -3.65 12.86
C TRP A 68 0.16 -2.62 11.72
N PHE A 69 -0.17 -3.04 10.50
CA PHE A 69 -0.23 -2.18 9.32
C PHE A 69 -1.67 -2.04 8.83
N TYR A 70 -2.09 -0.80 8.60
CA TYR A 70 -3.43 -0.45 8.15
C TYR A 70 -3.31 0.58 7.04
N SER A 71 -4.17 0.49 6.03
CA SER A 71 -4.27 1.52 5.01
C SER A 71 -5.72 1.78 4.63
N ILE A 72 -6.00 3.01 4.22
CA ILE A 72 -7.14 3.30 3.36
C ILE A 72 -6.75 3.06 1.90
N ILE A 73 -7.74 3.00 1.01
CA ILE A 73 -7.54 2.89 -0.43
C ILE A 73 -7.20 4.28 -0.98
N GLY A 74 -6.06 4.41 -1.65
CA GLY A 74 -5.65 5.60 -2.39
C GLY A 74 -6.13 5.55 -3.85
N ASN A 75 -5.84 6.60 -4.62
CA ASN A 75 -6.22 6.63 -6.03
C ASN A 75 -5.35 5.70 -6.89
N HIS A 76 -4.12 5.41 -6.47
CA HIS A 76 -3.28 4.44 -7.18
C HIS A 76 -3.80 3.01 -7.04
N GLU A 77 -4.29 2.62 -5.85
CA GLU A 77 -4.97 1.33 -5.69
C GLU A 77 -6.26 1.26 -6.51
N ILE A 78 -7.02 2.36 -6.62
CA ILE A 78 -8.22 2.40 -7.49
C ILE A 78 -7.83 2.21 -8.96
N MET A 79 -6.78 2.88 -9.45
CA MET A 79 -6.33 2.73 -10.83
C MET A 79 -5.89 1.30 -11.16
N LEU A 80 -5.21 0.61 -10.22
CA LEU A 80 -4.87 -0.81 -10.38
C LEU A 80 -6.14 -1.67 -10.45
N ILE A 81 -7.07 -1.49 -9.51
CA ILE A 81 -8.34 -2.25 -9.49
C ILE A 81 -9.10 -2.04 -10.81
N ASP A 82 -9.24 -0.80 -11.26
CA ASP A 82 -9.91 -0.47 -12.54
C ASP A 82 -9.16 -1.10 -13.72
N ALA A 83 -7.82 -1.11 -13.72
CA ALA A 83 -7.01 -1.73 -14.77
C ALA A 83 -7.13 -3.26 -14.84
N CYS A 84 -7.46 -3.92 -13.73
CA CYS A 84 -7.69 -5.36 -13.65
C CYS A 84 -9.15 -5.73 -13.95
N GLU A 85 -10.11 -4.96 -13.45
CA GLU A 85 -11.54 -5.25 -13.60
C GLU A 85 -12.13 -4.80 -14.94
N GLU A 86 -11.59 -3.73 -15.53
CA GLU A 86 -12.04 -3.24 -16.83
C GLU A 86 -11.30 -3.95 -17.98
N ASP A 87 -12.04 -4.61 -18.87
CA ASP A 87 -11.53 -5.09 -20.17
C ASP A 87 -11.34 -3.90 -21.14
N ASN A 88 -10.51 -2.93 -20.75
CA ASN A 88 -10.23 -1.71 -21.47
C ASN A 88 -8.71 -1.41 -21.49
N PRO A 89 -8.03 -1.64 -22.63
CA PRO A 89 -6.59 -1.39 -22.76
C PRO A 89 -6.16 0.05 -22.47
N ASP A 90 -7.04 1.04 -22.67
CA ASP A 90 -6.71 2.44 -22.39
C ASP A 90 -6.62 2.72 -20.88
N VAL A 91 -7.42 2.04 -20.05
CA VAL A 91 -7.37 2.13 -18.58
C VAL A 91 -6.07 1.52 -18.06
N LYS A 92 -5.73 0.31 -18.52
CA LYS A 92 -4.45 -0.33 -18.17
C LYS A 92 -3.26 0.51 -18.61
N ARG A 93 -3.31 1.10 -19.82
CA ARG A 93 -2.28 2.03 -20.30
C ARG A 93 -2.18 3.31 -19.46
N GLN A 94 -3.32 3.84 -19.01
CA GLN A 94 -3.34 5.02 -18.15
C GLN A 94 -2.71 4.72 -16.79
N TRP A 95 -3.00 3.57 -16.19
CA TRP A 95 -2.36 3.15 -14.95
C TRP A 95 -0.84 2.99 -15.11
N TYR A 96 -0.36 2.32 -16.16
CA TYR A 96 1.08 2.25 -16.46
C TYR A 96 1.72 3.64 -16.60
N PHE A 97 1.02 4.60 -17.23
CA PHE A 97 1.52 5.98 -17.33
C PHE A 97 1.71 6.67 -15.96
N TRP A 98 0.94 6.28 -14.95
CA TRP A 98 1.04 6.81 -13.58
C TRP A 98 2.00 6.02 -12.68
N GLY A 99 2.74 5.05 -13.22
CA GLY A 99 3.79 4.32 -12.51
C GLY A 99 3.44 2.88 -12.13
N GLY A 100 2.44 2.28 -12.79
CA GLY A 100 2.09 0.86 -12.62
C GLY A 100 3.07 -0.13 -13.26
N ASP A 101 4.21 0.33 -13.78
CA ASP A 101 5.17 -0.48 -14.54
C ASP A 101 5.85 -1.58 -13.71
N TRP A 102 5.83 -1.48 -12.38
CA TRP A 102 6.27 -2.55 -11.46
C TRP A 102 5.52 -3.88 -11.66
N ALA A 103 4.34 -3.84 -12.28
CA ALA A 103 3.50 -4.99 -12.53
C ALA A 103 3.64 -5.58 -13.96
N GLU A 104 4.57 -5.09 -14.80
CA GLU A 104 4.72 -5.56 -16.18
C GLU A 104 5.00 -7.07 -16.28
N ASP A 105 5.76 -7.62 -15.31
CA ASP A 105 6.15 -9.03 -15.27
C ASP A 105 5.17 -9.90 -14.46
N LEU A 106 4.11 -9.30 -13.89
CA LEU A 106 3.11 -10.02 -13.11
C LEU A 106 1.97 -10.50 -14.02
N SER A 107 1.53 -11.74 -13.80
CA SER A 107 0.31 -12.26 -14.39
C SER A 107 -0.92 -11.61 -13.76
N ASP A 108 -2.06 -11.62 -14.46
CA ASP A 108 -3.32 -11.11 -13.90
C ASP A 108 -3.71 -11.88 -12.61
N GLU A 109 -3.35 -13.17 -12.49
CA GLU A 109 -3.55 -13.98 -11.26
C GLU A 109 -2.66 -13.54 -10.09
N GLU A 110 -1.53 -12.89 -10.36
CA GLU A 110 -0.66 -12.31 -9.32
C GLU A 110 -1.11 -10.90 -8.89
N LEU A 111 -1.98 -10.25 -9.68
CA LEU A 111 -2.55 -8.94 -9.41
C LEU A 111 -3.93 -9.00 -8.73
N ASP A 112 -4.66 -10.10 -8.90
CA ASP A 112 -5.94 -10.41 -8.22
C ASP A 112 -5.77 -10.74 -6.72
#